data_AF-A0A6A6LWV9-F1
#
_entry.id   AF-A0A6A6LWV9-F1
#
_cell.length_a   1.000
_cell.length_b   1.000
_cell.length_c   1.000
_cell.angle_alpha   90.00
_cell.angle_beta   90.00
_cell.angle_gamma   90.00
#
_symmetry.space_group_name_H-M   'P 1'
#
loop_
_entity.id
_entity.type
_entity.pdbx_description
1 polymer ?
#
loop_
_entity_poly.entity_id
_entity_poly.type
_entity_poly.pdbx_seq_one_letter_code
_entity_poly.pdbx_strand_id
1 'polypeptide(L)'
;MEEKEIPESQRTDAVSSMVYEANARIRDPVYGCAGAICQLQKQVNELQAQLATAQAEVVNLQCQQANLVALICMEKMAQSNHLQEPNFEQQQYIDTSCFLDETNLGTSWEPLWT
;
A
#
# COMPACT_ATOMS: atom_id res chain seq x y z
N MET A 1 -29.59 9.56 35.37
CA MET A 1 -28.99 9.76 34.03
C MET A 1 -29.18 11.22 33.71
N GLU A 2 -28.10 11.92 33.42
CA GLU A 2 -28.15 13.30 32.96
C GLU A 2 -28.51 13.25 31.47
N GLU A 3 -29.65 13.82 31.09
CA GLU A 3 -30.07 13.87 29.69
C GLU A 3 -29.26 14.96 29.01
N LYS A 4 -28.27 14.55 28.22
CA LYS A 4 -27.35 15.47 27.55
C LYS A 4 -28.06 16.08 26.35
N GLU A 5 -28.55 17.30 26.51
CA GLU A 5 -29.25 18.03 25.45
C GLU A 5 -28.31 18.30 24.26
N ILE A 6 -28.75 17.92 23.06
CA ILE A 6 -27.98 18.13 21.83
C ILE A 6 -28.11 19.61 21.42
N PRO A 7 -27.00 20.33 21.16
CA PRO A 7 -27.03 21.70 20.64
C PRO A 7 -27.91 21.80 19.39
N GLU A 8 -28.69 22.88 19.24
CA GLU A 8 -29.64 23.03 18.11
C GLU A 8 -28.99 22.81 16.74
N SER A 9 -27.75 23.26 16.55
CA SER A 9 -26.99 23.09 15.31
C SER A 9 -26.74 21.63 14.92
N GLN A 10 -26.72 20.70 15.88
CA GLN A 10 -26.46 19.28 15.66
C GLN A 10 -27.74 18.43 15.66
N ARG A 11 -28.90 19.00 16.02
CA ARG A 11 -30.15 18.24 16.12
C ARG A 11 -30.57 17.63 14.79
N THR A 12 -30.41 18.36 13.68
CA THR A 12 -30.75 17.86 12.35
C THR A 12 -29.94 16.63 11.97
N ASP A 13 -28.63 16.63 12.28
CA ASP A 13 -27.74 15.50 12.02
C ASP A 13 -28.06 14.31 12.94
N ALA A 14 -28.34 14.57 14.21
CA ALA A 14 -28.76 13.55 15.16
C ALA A 14 -30.07 12.86 14.73
N VAL A 15 -31.08 13.63 14.30
CA VAL A 15 -32.34 13.08 13.77
C VAL A 15 -32.07 12.26 12.51
N SER A 16 -31.21 12.74 11.61
CA SER A 16 -30.84 12.01 10.39
C SER A 16 -30.18 10.67 10.73
N SER A 17 -29.29 10.64 11.73
CA SER A 17 -28.64 9.43 12.23
C SER A 17 -29.64 8.46 12.86
N MET A 18 -30.55 8.94 13.71
CA MET A 18 -31.62 8.12 14.29
C MET A 18 -32.52 7.47 13.23
N VAL A 19 -32.90 8.24 12.21
CA VAL A 19 -33.71 7.73 11.09
C VAL A 19 -32.94 6.67 10.31
N TYR A 20 -31.65 6.89 10.04
CA TYR A 20 -30.80 5.90 9.40
C TYR A 20 -30.72 4.59 10.19
N GLU A 21 -30.47 4.67 11.50
CA GLU A 21 -30.38 3.51 12.39
C GLU A 21 -31.70 2.74 12.46
N ALA A 22 -32.82 3.45 12.61
CA ALA A 22 -34.15 2.84 12.63
C ALA A 22 -34.43 2.11 11.32
N ASN A 23 -34.14 2.74 10.17
CA ASN A 23 -34.30 2.12 8.87
C ASN A 23 -33.37 0.90 8.69
N ALA A 24 -32.15 0.95 9.21
CA ALA A 24 -31.25 -0.18 9.19
C ALA A 24 -31.80 -1.35 10.00
N ARG A 25 -32.37 -1.11 11.19
CA ARG A 25 -33.02 -2.14 12.02
C ARG A 25 -34.28 -2.72 11.37
N ILE A 26 -35.03 -1.93 10.58
CA ILE A 26 -36.17 -2.45 9.81
C ILE A 26 -35.71 -3.46 8.75
N ARG A 27 -34.59 -3.18 8.06
CA ARG A 27 -34.03 -4.06 7.03
C ARG A 27 -33.32 -5.28 7.61
N ASP A 28 -32.58 -5.09 8.71
CA ASP A 28 -31.86 -6.12 9.43
C ASP A 28 -32.21 -6.03 10.92
N PRO A 29 -33.21 -6.80 11.39
CA PRO A 29 -33.67 -6.76 12.77
C PRO A 29 -32.65 -7.22 13.81
N VAL A 30 -31.63 -7.97 13.40
CA VAL A 30 -30.63 -8.53 14.32
C VAL A 30 -29.44 -7.58 14.44
N TYR A 31 -28.87 -7.16 13.31
CA TYR A 31 -27.62 -6.40 13.31
C TYR A 31 -27.78 -4.93 12.91
N GLY A 32 -28.87 -4.54 12.25
CA GLY A 32 -29.13 -3.15 11.87
C GLY A 32 -27.93 -2.45 11.22
N CYS A 33 -27.55 -1.27 11.74
CA CYS A 33 -26.37 -0.54 11.28
C CYS A 33 -25.04 -1.22 11.66
N ALA A 34 -25.01 -2.03 12.72
CA ALA A 34 -23.81 -2.77 13.11
C ALA A 34 -23.40 -3.79 12.03
N GLY A 35 -24.38 -4.36 11.31
CA GLY A 35 -24.13 -5.23 10.17
C GLY A 35 -23.41 -4.49 9.02
N ALA A 36 -23.78 -3.23 8.76
CA ALA A 36 -23.09 -2.39 7.79
C ALA A 36 -21.66 -2.04 8.23
N ILE A 37 -21.46 -1.73 9.51
CA ILE A 37 -20.13 -1.48 10.08
C ILE A 37 -19.23 -2.72 9.91
N CYS A 38 -19.72 -3.91 10.25
CA CYS A 38 -18.96 -5.16 10.11
C CYS A 38 -18.57 -5.43 8.65
N GLN A 39 -19.47 -5.18 7.71
CA GLN A 39 -19.18 -5.34 6.28
C GLN A 39 -18.10 -4.38 5.79
N LEU A 40 -18.18 -3.11 6.21
CA LEU A 40 -17.16 -2.11 5.87
C LEU A 40 -15.80 -2.47 6.48
N GLN A 41 -15.76 -2.91 7.74
CA GLN A 41 -14.53 -3.39 8.38
C GLN A 41 -13.92 -4.57 7.61
N LYS A 42 -14.74 -5.52 7.16
CA LYS A 42 -14.27 -6.64 6.33
C LYS A 42 -13.67 -6.14 5.01
N GLN A 43 -14.34 -5.21 4.32
CA GLN A 43 -13.85 -4.65 3.05
C GLN A 43 -12.52 -3.90 3.24
N VAL A 44 -12.39 -3.11 4.31
CA VAL A 44 -11.13 -2.44 4.64
C VAL A 44 -10.02 -3.45 4.85
N ASN A 45 -10.26 -4.52 5.62
CA ASN A 45 -9.26 -5.57 5.85
C ASN A 45 -8.87 -6.30 4.55
N GLU A 46 -9.83 -6.58 3.68
CA GLU A 46 -9.58 -7.22 2.40
C GLU A 46 -8.73 -6.33 1.49
N LEU A 47 -9.05 -5.03 1.40
CA LEU A 47 -8.26 -4.06 0.64
C LEU A 47 -6.84 -3.91 1.21
N GLN A 48 -6.68 -3.90 2.53
CA GLN A 48 -5.37 -3.88 3.16
C GLN A 48 -4.55 -5.13 2.83
N ALA A 49 -5.17 -6.31 2.80
CA ALA A 49 -4.50 -7.56 2.42
C ALA A 49 -4.08 -7.56 0.94
N GLN A 50 -4.93 -7.04 0.04
CA GLN A 50 -4.60 -6.89 -1.37
C GLN A 50 -3.44 -5.90 -1.56
N LEU A 51 -3.44 -4.78 -0.85
CA LEU A 51 -2.35 -3.82 -0.87
C LEU A 51 -1.03 -4.45 -0.40
N ALA A 52 -1.04 -5.17 0.72
CA ALA A 52 0.14 -5.86 1.24
C ALA A 52 0.68 -6.90 0.24
N THR A 53 -0.21 -7.61 -0.46
CA THR A 53 0.16 -8.59 -1.50
C THR A 53 0.85 -7.90 -2.68
N ALA A 54 0.24 -6.84 -3.23
CA ALA A 54 0.82 -6.08 -4.33
C ALA A 54 2.19 -5.47 -3.97
N GLN A 55 2.34 -4.99 -2.73
CA GLN A 55 3.62 -4.48 -2.23
C GLN A 55 4.69 -5.57 -2.16
N ALA A 56 4.35 -6.75 -1.64
CA ALA A 56 5.27 -7.88 -1.61
C ALA A 56 5.70 -8.31 -3.01
N GLU A 57 4.79 -8.29 -3.99
CA GLU A 57 5.10 -8.57 -5.39
C GLU A 57 6.10 -7.56 -5.98
N VAL A 58 5.91 -6.26 -5.72
CA VAL A 58 6.84 -5.22 -6.19
C VAL A 58 8.24 -5.45 -5.62
N VAL A 59 8.36 -5.66 -4.31
CA VAL A 59 9.66 -5.92 -3.66
C VAL A 59 10.31 -7.20 -4.20
N ASN A 60 9.52 -8.25 -4.44
CA ASN A 60 10.01 -9.50 -5.00
C ASN A 60 10.58 -9.30 -6.42
N LEU A 61 9.87 -8.57 -7.28
CA LEU A 61 10.35 -8.24 -8.63
C LEU A 61 11.63 -7.38 -8.60
N GLN A 62 11.69 -6.40 -7.70
CA GLN A 62 12.88 -5.57 -7.51
C GLN A 62 14.08 -6.40 -7.05
N CYS A 63 13.88 -7.32 -6.09
CA CYS A 63 14.93 -8.24 -5.65
C CYS A 63 15.42 -9.15 -6.78
N GLN A 64 14.50 -9.68 -7.59
CA GLN A 64 14.86 -10.49 -8.75
C GLN A 64 15.66 -9.69 -9.77
N GLN A 65 15.25 -8.45 -10.06
CA GLN A 65 15.97 -7.56 -10.95
C GLN A 65 17.39 -7.27 -10.44
N ALA A 66 17.54 -6.95 -9.15
CA ALA A 66 18.86 -6.72 -8.54
C ALA A 66 19.78 -7.95 -8.64
N ASN A 67 19.23 -9.15 -8.42
CA ASN A 67 19.96 -10.41 -8.57
C ASN A 67 20.44 -10.62 -10.01
N LEU A 68 19.59 -10.36 -11.01
CA LEU A 68 19.95 -10.47 -12.42
C LEU A 68 21.06 -9.48 -12.80
N VAL A 69 20.95 -8.23 -12.33
CA VAL A 69 21.98 -7.20 -12.56
C VAL A 69 23.32 -7.63 -11.96
N ALA A 70 23.31 -8.17 -10.73
CA ALA A 70 24.53 -8.67 -10.09
C ALA A 70 25.20 -9.78 -10.90
N LEU A 71 24.42 -10.75 -11.41
CA LEU A 71 24.93 -11.82 -12.28
C LEU A 71 25.57 -11.28 -13.55
N ILE A 72 24.90 -10.34 -14.24
CA ILE A 72 25.43 -9.71 -15.46
C ILE A 72 26.74 -8.95 -15.16
N CYS A 73 26.81 -8.23 -14.04
CA CYS A 73 28.02 -7.52 -13.63
C CYS A 73 29.18 -8.49 -13.38
N MET A 74 28.94 -9.59 -12.69
CA MET A 74 29.96 -10.62 -12.41
C MET A 74 30.46 -11.29 -13.70
N GLU A 75 29.59 -11.59 -14.65
CA GLU A 75 29.96 -12.19 -15.94
C GLU A 75 30.87 -11.26 -16.76
N LYS A 76 30.54 -9.97 -16.84
CA LYS A 76 31.36 -8.99 -17.56
C LYS A 76 32.76 -8.81 -16.94
N MET A 77 32.87 -8.89 -15.61
CA MET A 77 34.17 -8.87 -14.93
C MET A 77 35.00 -10.12 -15.22
N ALA A 78 34.37 -11.31 -15.29
CA ALA A 78 35.06 -12.56 -15.60
C ALA A 78 35.58 -12.62 -17.06
N GLN A 79 34.84 -12.05 -18.01
CA GLN A 79 35.24 -12.00 -19.43
C GLN A 79 36.38 -11.01 -19.72
N SER A 80 36.61 -10.01 -18.86
CA SER A 80 37.67 -9.00 -19.03
C SER A 80 39.11 -9.56 -18.86
N ASN A 81 39.29 -10.83 -18.51
CA ASN A 81 40.62 -11.45 -18.37
C ASN A 81 41.13 -12.17 -19.63
N HIS A 82 40.41 -12.15 -20.77
CA HIS A 82 40.82 -12.91 -21.98
C HIS A 82 41.04 -12.03 -23.24
N LEU A 83 42.12 -11.24 -23.24
CA LEU A 83 42.74 -10.51 -24.38
C LEU A 83 42.52 -9.00 -24.36
N GLN A 84 43.65 -8.31 -24.23
CA GLN A 84 43.82 -6.87 -24.28
C GLN A 84 44.14 -6.45 -25.72
N GLU A 85 43.38 -5.51 -26.26
CA GLU A 85 43.78 -4.60 -27.35
C GLU A 85 43.04 -3.25 -27.17
N PRO A 86 43.63 -2.11 -27.57
CA PRO A 86 43.13 -0.80 -27.21
C PRO A 86 42.21 -0.18 -28.29
N ASN A 87 41.29 0.64 -27.78
CA ASN A 87 40.72 1.84 -28.41
C ASN A 87 39.30 1.77 -29.00
N PHE A 88 38.66 2.93 -28.85
CA PHE A 88 37.42 3.46 -29.39
C PHE A 88 36.13 3.38 -28.57
N GLU A 89 35.62 4.60 -28.37
CA GLU A 89 34.49 5.03 -27.58
C GLU A 89 33.19 4.35 -27.99
N GLN A 90 32.58 3.66 -27.04
CA GLN A 90 31.13 3.73 -26.88
C GLN A 90 30.82 3.46 -25.42
N GLN A 91 30.50 4.53 -24.70
CA GLN A 91 29.99 4.50 -23.34
C GLN A 91 28.71 3.67 -23.32
N GLN A 92 28.85 2.36 -23.13
CA GLN A 92 27.76 1.52 -22.67
C GLN A 92 27.66 1.74 -21.15
N TYR A 93 27.27 2.97 -20.78
CA TYR A 93 26.85 3.32 -19.45
C TYR A 93 25.62 2.45 -19.19
N ILE A 94 25.81 1.33 -18.50
CA ILE A 94 24.69 0.64 -17.89
C ILE A 94 24.24 1.61 -16.82
N ASP A 95 23.29 2.47 -17.17
CA ASP A 95 22.63 3.36 -16.23
C ASP A 95 21.77 2.50 -15.31
N THR A 96 22.43 1.81 -14.38
CA THR A 96 21.74 1.17 -13.25
C THR A 96 21.64 2.15 -12.09
N SER A 97 22.11 3.40 -12.27
CA SER A 97 22.16 4.41 -11.21
C SER A 97 20.78 4.98 -10.88
N CYS A 98 19.78 4.74 -11.72
CA CYS A 98 18.43 5.27 -11.56
C CYS A 98 17.51 4.47 -10.61
N PHE A 99 17.91 3.33 -10.03
CA PHE A 99 16.97 2.49 -9.27
C PHE A 99 17.18 2.42 -7.76
N LEU A 100 18.28 2.96 -7.22
CA LEU A 100 18.56 2.90 -5.78
C LEU A 100 18.08 4.13 -4.99
N ASP A 101 17.61 5.20 -5.65
CA ASP A 101 17.27 6.47 -4.98
C ASP A 101 15.87 6.51 -4.36
N GLU A 102 15.00 5.53 -4.66
CA GLU A 102 13.67 5.43 -4.03
C GLU A 102 13.70 4.50 -2.79
N THR A 103 14.82 4.46 -2.07
CA THR A 103 14.96 3.75 -0.79
C THR A 103 14.31 4.48 0.39
N ASN A 104 13.46 5.50 0.14
CA ASN A 104 12.68 6.17 1.17
C ASN A 104 11.25 5.59 1.37
N LEU A 105 10.84 4.58 0.60
CA LEU A 105 9.49 4.00 0.73
C LEU A 105 9.33 2.94 1.84
N GLY A 106 10.26 2.89 2.80
CA GLY A 106 10.25 1.93 3.91
C GLY A 106 9.86 2.50 5.29
N THR A 107 9.79 3.83 5.47
CA THR A 107 9.79 4.50 6.81
C THR A 107 8.61 5.42 7.21
N SER A 108 7.59 5.58 6.39
CA SER A 108 6.42 6.46 6.50
C SER A 108 5.10 5.73 6.13
N TRP A 109 4.94 4.47 6.56
CA TRP A 109 3.72 3.69 6.34
C TRP A 109 3.09 3.30 7.68
N GLU A 110 3.14 4.22 8.65
CA GLU A 110 2.33 4.10 9.86
C GLU A 110 0.87 4.27 9.47
N PRO A 111 -0.03 3.35 9.87
CA PRO A 111 -1.46 3.57 9.73
C PRO A 111 -1.80 4.87 10.47
N LEU A 112 -2.29 5.88 9.74
CA LEU A 112 -2.68 7.21 10.26
C LEU A 112 -3.82 7.20 11.30
N TRP A 113 -4.18 6.02 11.83
CA TRP A 113 -5.31 5.82 12.75
C TRP A 113 -4.91 5.07 14.03
N THR A 114 -3.63 5.11 14.44
CA THR A 114 -3.26 4.74 15.82
C THR A 114 -3.68 5.84 16.80
#